data_AF-A0A1T1GYT8-F1
#
_entry.id   AF-A0A1T1GYT8-F1
#
_cell.length_a   1.000
_cell.length_b   1.000
_cell.length_c   1.000
_cell.angle_alpha   90.00
_cell.angle_beta   90.00
_cell.angle_gamma   90.00
#
_symmetry.space_group_name_H-M   'P 1'
#
loop_
_entity.id
_entity.type
_entity.pdbx_description
1 polymer ?
#
loop_
_entity_poly.entity_id
_entity_poly.type
_entity_poly.pdbx_seq_one_letter_code
_entity_poly.pdbx_strand_id
1 'polypeptide(L)'
;MIKPLMALLMFWPVLTMSNDSTGYVATGGVQYLKNKDIQMFSEDLFISKKIIKVDYLFKNLSNQDVTETVLFPLPKIENFFESDFANTEKLLKSFKVQVNGKTIQPEMHVRTFIQKDEKTAPIDMTESFKQCGFTEKDMLNPWSRQDVEYETFETKLRSCKNAALQKVLPKDLSEEISWSSQVIYSWKQTFKANALTRVQHQYAPLVGGSVALYPDEYNQSYCMDQKFKAGLRKAKSQHAPFQALGYILKTGANWAKPIQDFKLTIERDAGELVSFCWAGKVKKISATQFQMVEKNFVPKQDLDIIFVHVKSGLD
;
A
#
# COMPACT_ATOMS: atom_id res chain seq x y z
N MET A 1 -7.29 -37.46 25.95
CA MET A 1 -7.20 -37.13 24.50
C MET A 1 -7.63 -35.69 24.33
N ILE A 2 -6.68 -34.75 24.37
CA ILE A 2 -6.93 -33.32 24.23
C ILE A 2 -6.74 -33.01 22.74
N LYS A 3 -7.81 -32.59 22.06
CA LYS A 3 -7.73 -32.11 20.67
C LYS A 3 -7.11 -30.71 20.69
N PRO A 4 -6.05 -30.43 19.93
CA PRO A 4 -5.58 -29.05 19.77
C PRO A 4 -6.61 -28.30 18.90
N LEU A 5 -7.13 -27.20 19.43
CA LEU A 5 -7.96 -26.27 18.69
C LEU A 5 -6.99 -25.48 17.79
N MET A 6 -6.93 -25.85 16.52
CA MET A 6 -6.11 -25.17 15.52
C MET A 6 -6.79 -23.85 15.18
N ALA A 7 -6.24 -22.73 15.67
CA ALA A 7 -6.71 -21.39 15.37
C ALA A 7 -6.54 -21.11 13.88
N LEU A 8 -7.65 -20.81 13.21
CA LEU A 8 -7.71 -20.46 11.80
C LEU A 8 -7.40 -18.96 11.68
N LEU A 9 -6.16 -18.61 11.34
CA LEU A 9 -5.77 -17.25 10.96
C LEU A 9 -6.35 -16.94 9.57
N MET A 10 -7.42 -16.16 9.51
CA MET A 10 -7.92 -15.60 8.24
C MET A 10 -7.08 -14.38 7.87
N PHE A 11 -6.19 -14.52 6.91
CA PHE A 11 -5.45 -13.40 6.32
C PHE A 11 -6.36 -12.65 5.33
N TRP A 12 -6.75 -11.42 5.69
CA TRP A 12 -7.46 -10.51 4.77
C TRP A 12 -6.47 -9.56 4.06
N PRO A 13 -6.81 -9.05 2.86
CA PRO A 13 -5.91 -8.22 2.08
C PRO A 13 -5.63 -6.94 2.86
N VAL A 14 -4.34 -6.69 3.07
CA VAL A 14 -3.88 -5.45 3.67
C VAL A 14 -4.42 -4.29 2.84
N LEU A 15 -5.10 -3.35 3.49
CA LEU A 15 -5.47 -2.07 2.89
C LEU A 15 -4.19 -1.31 2.54
N THR A 16 -3.61 -1.63 1.38
CA THR A 16 -2.52 -0.85 0.84
C THR A 16 -3.07 0.54 0.54
N MET A 17 -2.30 1.56 0.94
CA MET A 17 -2.27 3.02 0.73
C MET A 17 -1.29 3.54 -0.32
N SER A 18 -1.45 3.47 -1.66
CA SER A 18 -0.37 3.95 -2.56
C SER A 18 -0.84 4.42 -3.95
N ASN A 19 -1.49 5.57 -4.06
CA ASN A 19 -1.67 6.30 -5.32
C ASN A 19 -1.98 7.79 -5.04
N ASP A 20 -1.48 8.68 -5.89
CA ASP A 20 -1.51 10.13 -5.66
C ASP A 20 -2.92 10.70 -5.66
N SER A 21 -3.14 11.61 -4.71
CA SER A 21 -4.35 12.40 -4.62
C SER A 21 -4.00 13.79 -4.09
N THR A 22 -4.84 14.79 -4.33
CA THR A 22 -4.72 16.07 -3.60
C THR A 22 -5.37 15.96 -2.23
N GLY A 23 -4.94 16.80 -1.30
CA GLY A 23 -5.51 16.85 0.03
C GLY A 23 -4.88 17.91 0.91
N TYR A 24 -5.23 17.88 2.20
CA TYR A 24 -4.53 18.65 3.22
C TYR A 24 -4.02 17.71 4.32
N VAL A 25 -2.84 18.01 4.85
CA VAL A 25 -2.35 17.45 6.11
C VAL A 25 -2.61 18.50 7.19
N ALA A 26 -3.48 18.19 8.15
CA ALA A 26 -3.83 19.08 9.24
C ALA A 26 -3.70 18.36 10.59
N THR A 27 -3.79 19.13 11.67
CA THR A 27 -3.77 18.65 13.05
C THR A 27 -4.91 17.65 13.36
N GLY A 28 -5.88 17.44 12.48
CA GLY A 28 -6.95 16.43 12.60
C GLY A 28 -6.80 15.21 11.68
N GLY A 29 -5.65 15.07 10.99
CA GLY A 29 -5.37 13.98 10.05
C GLY A 29 -5.23 14.43 8.60
N VAL A 30 -5.24 13.45 7.70
CA VAL A 30 -5.16 13.67 6.25
C VAL A 30 -6.52 13.51 5.60
N GLN A 31 -6.93 14.51 4.84
CA GLN A 31 -8.15 14.49 4.04
C GLN A 31 -7.78 14.52 2.56
N TYR A 32 -8.17 13.48 1.83
CA TYR A 32 -8.10 13.47 0.38
C TYR A 32 -9.26 14.28 -0.21
N LEU A 33 -8.94 15.13 -1.17
CA LEU A 33 -9.90 15.98 -1.84
C LEU A 33 -10.11 15.48 -3.26
N LYS A 34 -11.36 15.62 -3.73
CA LYS A 34 -11.60 15.53 -5.16
C LYS A 34 -11.11 16.81 -5.81
N ASN A 35 -10.20 16.68 -6.76
CA ASN A 35 -9.74 17.82 -7.54
C ASN A 35 -10.64 18.00 -8.76
N LYS A 36 -11.17 19.20 -8.98
CA LYS A 36 -12.03 19.50 -10.16
C LYS A 36 -11.25 20.11 -11.33
N ASP A 37 -10.06 20.64 -11.08
CA ASP A 37 -9.29 21.43 -12.04
C ASP A 37 -8.10 20.65 -12.61
N ILE A 38 -7.56 19.69 -11.86
CA ILE A 38 -6.42 18.86 -12.26
C ILE A 38 -6.91 17.46 -12.66
N GLN A 39 -6.62 17.09 -13.91
CA GLN A 39 -6.85 15.74 -14.42
C GLN A 39 -5.56 14.93 -14.35
N MET A 40 -5.63 13.69 -13.87
CA MET A 40 -4.60 12.68 -14.16
C MET A 40 -4.74 12.28 -15.63
N PHE A 41 -3.93 12.87 -16.49
CA PHE A 41 -3.99 12.66 -17.93
C PHE A 41 -3.37 11.31 -18.30
N SER A 42 -2.21 10.98 -17.75
CA SER A 42 -1.58 9.67 -17.96
C SER A 42 -1.07 9.10 -16.65
N GLU A 43 -1.12 7.78 -16.53
CA GLU A 43 -0.40 6.99 -15.52
C GLU A 43 0.29 5.82 -16.22
N ASP A 44 1.62 5.79 -16.16
CA ASP A 44 2.45 4.65 -16.56
C ASP A 44 3.06 4.02 -15.29
N LEU A 45 2.46 2.91 -14.88
CA LEU A 45 2.76 2.19 -13.67
C LEU A 45 3.54 0.91 -13.98
N PHE A 46 4.73 0.79 -13.42
CA PHE A 46 5.55 -0.41 -13.47
C PHE A 46 5.67 -1.01 -12.06
N ILE A 47 5.33 -2.29 -11.93
CA ILE A 47 5.38 -3.03 -10.68
C ILE A 47 6.24 -4.28 -10.86
N SER A 48 7.20 -4.46 -9.95
CA SER A 48 7.95 -5.70 -9.77
C SER A 48 8.20 -5.91 -8.27
N LYS A 49 8.64 -7.10 -7.86
CA LYS A 49 9.07 -7.36 -6.47
C LYS A 49 10.28 -6.52 -6.03
N LYS A 50 11.01 -5.90 -6.97
CA LYS A 50 12.23 -5.12 -6.69
C LYS A 50 11.99 -3.63 -6.63
N ILE A 51 11.09 -3.14 -7.47
CA ILE A 51 10.87 -1.72 -7.69
C ILE A 51 9.46 -1.45 -8.22
N ILE A 52 8.86 -0.39 -7.70
CA ILE A 52 7.71 0.28 -8.29
C ILE A 52 8.19 1.59 -8.90
N LYS A 53 7.73 1.87 -10.12
CA LYS A 53 7.91 3.16 -10.79
C LYS A 53 6.57 3.65 -11.28
N VAL A 54 6.32 4.94 -11.10
CA VAL A 54 5.08 5.55 -11.60
C VAL A 54 5.44 6.83 -12.33
N ASP A 55 4.87 7.04 -13.49
CA ASP A 55 5.03 8.24 -14.29
C ASP A 55 3.67 8.83 -14.60
N TYR A 56 3.37 9.93 -13.92
CA TYR A 56 2.13 10.66 -14.07
C TYR A 56 2.32 11.85 -15.00
N LEU A 57 1.32 12.09 -15.85
CA LEU A 57 1.10 13.39 -16.46
C LEU A 57 -0.20 13.96 -15.90
N PHE A 58 -0.10 15.09 -15.20
CA PHE A 58 -1.25 15.84 -14.72
C PHE A 58 -1.51 17.05 -15.63
N LYS A 59 -2.76 17.25 -16.02
CA LYS A 59 -3.20 18.39 -16.83
C LYS A 59 -4.01 19.35 -15.98
N ASN A 60 -3.59 20.61 -15.91
CA ASN A 60 -4.46 21.67 -15.40
C ASN A 60 -5.49 22.04 -16.49
N LEU A 61 -6.77 21.91 -16.17
CA LEU A 61 -7.90 22.20 -17.06
C LEU A 61 -8.38 23.66 -16.96
N SER A 62 -7.83 24.43 -16.03
CA SER A 62 -8.19 25.82 -15.80
C SER A 62 -7.29 26.80 -16.55
N ASN A 63 -7.76 28.04 -16.67
CA ASN A 63 -7.04 29.15 -17.30
C ASN A 63 -6.11 29.91 -16.33
N GLN A 64 -5.92 29.40 -15.12
CA GLN A 64 -5.05 29.99 -14.11
C GLN A 64 -4.15 28.92 -13.49
N ASP A 65 -3.04 29.37 -12.89
CA ASP A 65 -2.20 28.47 -12.13
C ASP A 65 -2.97 27.96 -10.90
N VAL A 66 -2.89 26.66 -10.66
CA VAL A 66 -3.53 26.00 -9.52
C VAL A 66 -2.42 25.43 -8.64
N THR A 67 -2.43 25.74 -7.35
CA THR A 67 -1.46 25.19 -6.39
C THR A 67 -2.19 24.28 -5.41
N GLU A 68 -1.74 23.04 -5.33
CA GLU A 68 -2.30 22.00 -4.48
C GLU A 68 -1.23 21.41 -3.57
N THR A 69 -1.67 20.75 -2.50
CA THR A 69 -0.82 19.81 -1.77
C THR A 69 -1.08 18.42 -2.32
N VAL A 70 -0.07 17.81 -2.92
CA VAL A 70 -0.13 16.43 -3.39
C VAL A 70 0.28 15.52 -2.24
N LEU A 71 -0.45 14.42 -2.09
CA LEU A 71 -0.25 13.42 -1.06
C LEU A 71 0.02 12.07 -1.69
N PHE A 72 1.09 11.42 -1.23
CA PHE A 72 1.40 10.04 -1.52
C PHE A 72 1.42 9.27 -0.20
N PRO A 73 0.28 8.66 0.20
CA PRO A 73 0.26 7.82 1.38
C PRO A 73 1.02 6.52 1.14
N LEU A 74 1.42 5.89 2.24
CA LEU A 74 1.86 4.51 2.31
C LEU A 74 0.80 3.65 3.03
N PRO A 75 0.87 2.30 2.98
CA PRO A 75 0.02 1.42 3.78
C PRO A 75 0.07 1.72 5.28
N LYS A 76 -0.87 1.16 6.06
CA LYS A 76 -0.69 1.08 7.51
C LYS A 76 0.18 -0.13 7.82
N ILE A 77 1.10 0.03 8.78
CA ILE A 77 1.92 -1.07 9.31
C ILE A 77 1.59 -1.21 10.79
N GLU A 78 1.10 -2.38 11.17
CA GLU A 78 0.75 -2.72 12.55
C GLU A 78 2.01 -2.83 13.43
N ASN A 79 1.83 -2.65 14.73
CA ASN A 79 2.92 -2.68 15.70
C ASN A 79 3.46 -4.09 15.98
N PHE A 80 2.68 -5.16 15.74
CA PHE A 80 3.04 -6.55 16.05
C PHE A 80 3.91 -7.25 14.97
N PHE A 81 4.68 -8.26 15.40
CA PHE A 81 5.77 -8.88 14.61
C PHE A 81 5.26 -9.83 13.51
N GLU A 82 3.97 -10.17 13.51
CA GLU A 82 3.34 -10.93 12.43
C GLU A 82 3.07 -10.08 11.17
N SER A 83 3.73 -8.93 11.03
CA SER A 83 3.76 -8.18 9.78
C SER A 83 4.51 -8.98 8.72
N ASP A 84 3.78 -9.54 7.75
CA ASP A 84 4.29 -10.27 6.56
C ASP A 84 5.30 -9.46 5.71
N PHE A 85 5.56 -8.19 6.02
CA PHE A 85 6.43 -7.33 5.23
C PHE A 85 7.91 -7.46 5.62
N ALA A 86 8.70 -8.08 4.74
CA ALA A 86 10.09 -8.39 5.02
C ALA A 86 11.03 -7.16 5.14
N ASN A 87 10.62 -5.96 4.70
CA ASN A 87 11.48 -4.76 4.79
C ASN A 87 10.73 -3.42 4.61
N THR A 88 10.01 -2.98 5.64
CA THR A 88 9.30 -1.69 5.66
C THR A 88 10.24 -0.49 5.60
N GLU A 89 11.39 -0.56 6.27
CA GLU A 89 12.39 0.52 6.31
C GLU A 89 13.00 0.79 4.92
N LYS A 90 13.24 -0.26 4.12
CA LYS A 90 13.76 -0.12 2.76
C LYS A 90 12.81 0.68 1.87
N LEU A 91 11.49 0.49 2.01
CA LEU A 91 10.53 1.30 1.27
C LEU A 91 10.72 2.78 1.62
N LEU A 92 10.70 3.13 2.92
CA LEU A 92 10.85 4.52 3.37
C LEU A 92 12.12 5.18 2.85
N LYS A 93 13.26 4.47 2.92
CA LYS A 93 14.56 4.99 2.47
C LYS A 93 14.69 5.09 0.95
N SER A 94 13.85 4.38 0.20
CA SER A 94 13.96 4.28 -1.25
C SER A 94 13.02 5.22 -2.02
N PHE A 95 12.05 5.85 -1.34
CA PHE A 95 11.09 6.74 -1.98
C PHE A 95 11.76 7.97 -2.57
N LYS A 96 11.56 8.15 -3.87
CA LYS A 96 12.06 9.28 -4.66
C LYS A 96 10.92 9.83 -5.50
N VAL A 97 10.82 11.16 -5.52
CA VAL A 97 9.88 11.90 -6.36
C VAL A 97 10.61 12.93 -7.22
N GLN A 98 10.18 13.04 -8.46
CA GLN A 98 10.65 14.07 -9.40
C GLN A 98 9.44 14.80 -9.99
N VAL A 99 9.57 16.11 -10.14
CA VAL A 99 8.60 16.97 -10.81
C VAL A 99 9.28 17.63 -11.99
N ASN A 100 8.75 17.41 -13.20
CA ASN A 100 9.33 17.93 -14.46
C ASN A 100 10.84 17.65 -14.57
N GLY A 101 11.27 16.45 -14.19
CA GLY A 101 12.67 16.00 -14.22
C GLY A 101 13.56 16.54 -13.10
N LYS A 102 13.02 17.30 -12.13
CA LYS A 102 13.76 17.78 -10.97
C LYS A 102 13.38 16.98 -9.73
N THR A 103 14.37 16.40 -9.05
CA THR A 103 14.16 15.77 -7.75
C THR A 103 13.70 16.78 -6.72
N ILE A 104 12.68 16.42 -5.94
CA ILE A 104 12.20 17.20 -4.80
C ILE A 104 12.31 16.36 -3.53
N GLN A 105 12.37 17.04 -2.38
CA GLN A 105 12.27 16.40 -1.07
C GLN A 105 10.83 16.59 -0.56
N PRO A 106 10.02 15.52 -0.46
CA PRO A 106 8.70 15.62 0.14
C PRO A 106 8.82 15.76 1.66
N GLU A 107 7.82 16.39 2.27
CA GLU A 107 7.62 16.36 3.72
C GLU A 107 7.00 15.01 4.10
N MET A 108 7.54 14.37 5.14
CA MET A 108 7.03 13.12 5.68
C MET A 108 6.14 13.40 6.88
N HIS A 109 4.96 12.80 6.89
CA HIS A 109 4.02 12.86 8.01
C HIS A 109 3.78 11.45 8.53
N VAL A 110 3.71 11.29 9.86
CA VAL A 110 3.42 10.01 10.51
C VAL A 110 2.08 10.11 11.23
N ARG A 111 1.17 9.18 10.93
CA ARG A 111 -0.12 9.03 11.60
C ARG A 111 -0.15 7.72 12.36
N THR A 112 -0.86 7.71 13.49
CA THR A 112 -1.09 6.50 14.28
C THR A 112 -2.58 6.21 14.39
N PHE A 113 -2.91 4.92 14.37
CA PHE A 113 -4.28 4.45 14.47
C PHE A 113 -4.37 3.36 15.53
N ILE A 114 -5.47 3.32 16.27
CA ILE A 114 -5.81 2.19 17.14
C ILE A 114 -6.88 1.35 16.47
N GLN A 115 -6.66 0.03 16.46
CA GLN A 115 -7.64 -0.94 16.02
C GLN A 115 -8.19 -1.68 17.23
N LYS A 116 -9.51 -1.65 17.41
CA LYS A 116 -10.17 -2.32 18.54
C LYS A 116 -10.34 -3.81 18.30
N ASP A 117 -10.71 -4.13 17.07
CA ASP A 117 -10.89 -5.49 16.59
C ASP A 117 -10.71 -5.48 15.06
N GLU A 118 -10.55 -6.66 14.47
CA GLU A 118 -10.35 -6.82 13.03
C GLU A 118 -11.53 -6.33 12.17
N LYS A 119 -12.73 -6.18 12.76
CA LYS A 119 -13.97 -5.84 12.05
C LYS A 119 -14.26 -4.35 12.02
N THR A 120 -13.59 -3.59 12.87
CA THR A 120 -13.78 -2.15 13.01
C THR A 120 -12.70 -1.38 12.27
N ALA A 121 -13.10 -0.26 11.66
CA ALA A 121 -12.15 0.62 11.00
C ALA A 121 -11.15 1.19 12.02
N PRO A 122 -9.84 1.24 11.69
CA PRO A 122 -8.84 1.86 12.56
C PRO A 122 -9.20 3.31 12.86
N ILE A 123 -9.06 3.71 14.12
CA ILE A 123 -9.40 5.05 14.61
C ILE A 123 -8.12 5.88 14.62
N ASP A 124 -8.11 7.02 13.93
CA ASP A 124 -6.97 7.95 13.98
C ASP A 124 -6.78 8.49 15.40
N MET A 125 -5.59 8.26 15.94
CA MET A 125 -5.18 8.63 17.30
C MET A 125 -3.89 9.46 17.28
N THR A 126 -3.52 10.03 16.12
CA THR A 126 -2.26 10.76 15.91
C THR A 126 -2.05 11.87 16.95
N GLU A 127 -3.05 12.72 17.16
CA GLU A 127 -2.94 13.80 18.16
C GLU A 127 -2.97 13.30 19.59
N SER A 128 -3.74 12.24 19.88
CA SER A 128 -3.72 11.61 21.20
C SER A 128 -2.33 11.05 21.51
N PHE A 129 -1.67 10.39 20.56
CA PHE A 129 -0.29 9.91 20.71
C PHE A 129 0.65 11.08 21.01
N LYS A 130 0.61 12.16 20.23
CA LYS A 130 1.44 13.35 20.50
C LYS A 130 1.19 13.94 21.89
N GLN A 131 -0.08 14.08 22.30
CA GLN A 131 -0.46 14.56 23.64
C GLN A 131 -0.02 13.63 24.77
N CYS A 132 0.11 12.33 24.48
CA CYS A 132 0.68 11.33 25.38
C CYS A 132 2.23 11.30 25.37
N GLY A 133 2.86 12.26 24.70
CA GLY A 133 4.32 12.41 24.66
C GLY A 133 5.02 11.48 23.67
N PHE A 134 4.31 10.85 22.73
CA PHE A 134 4.95 10.10 21.65
C PHE A 134 5.63 11.05 20.68
N THR A 135 6.92 10.81 20.41
CA THR A 135 7.65 11.52 19.37
C THR A 135 7.29 10.98 17.99
N GLU A 136 7.62 11.72 16.92
CA GLU A 136 7.46 11.19 15.56
C GLU A 136 8.26 9.91 15.34
N LYS A 137 9.45 9.79 15.94
CA LYS A 137 10.24 8.55 15.91
C LYS A 137 9.51 7.40 16.61
N ASP A 138 8.87 7.65 17.74
CA ASP A 138 8.06 6.64 18.45
C ASP A 138 6.89 6.21 17.55
N MET A 139 6.18 7.17 16.97
CA MET A 139 5.07 6.90 16.06
C MET A 139 5.53 6.20 14.78
N LEU A 140 6.75 6.42 14.30
CA LEU A 140 7.28 5.76 13.10
C LEU A 140 7.73 4.32 13.37
N ASN A 141 7.77 3.89 14.65
CA ASN A 141 8.35 2.61 15.05
C ASN A 141 7.86 1.41 14.21
N PRO A 142 6.57 1.20 13.88
CA PRO A 142 6.14 0.08 13.03
C PRO A 142 6.85 0.00 11.66
N TRP A 143 7.35 1.12 11.14
CA TRP A 143 8.08 1.19 9.88
C TRP A 143 9.60 1.04 10.00
N SER A 144 10.18 1.35 11.16
CA SER A 144 11.63 1.47 11.37
C SER A 144 12.15 0.62 12.53
N ARG A 145 11.30 -0.28 13.05
CA ARG A 145 11.58 -1.10 14.23
C ARG A 145 12.83 -1.94 14.01
N GLN A 146 13.76 -1.84 14.96
CA GLN A 146 14.98 -2.67 15.04
C GLN A 146 14.92 -3.66 16.20
N ASP A 147 13.98 -3.48 17.14
CA ASP A 147 13.84 -4.21 18.40
C ASP A 147 12.36 -4.52 18.75
N VAL A 148 12.12 -5.53 19.58
CA VAL A 148 10.78 -6.03 19.96
C VAL A 148 10.25 -5.40 21.27
N GLU A 149 10.50 -4.11 21.47
CA GLU A 149 10.16 -3.36 22.69
C GLU A 149 8.66 -3.01 22.79
N TYR A 150 7.77 -4.01 22.79
CA TYR A 150 6.32 -3.82 22.90
C TYR A 150 5.89 -3.15 24.20
N GLU A 151 6.47 -3.61 25.31
CA GLU A 151 6.11 -3.19 26.67
C GLU A 151 6.29 -1.69 26.88
N THR A 152 7.32 -1.09 26.25
CA THR A 152 7.60 0.34 26.35
C THR A 152 6.48 1.19 25.73
N PHE A 153 6.01 0.83 24.54
CA PHE A 153 4.89 1.53 23.89
C PHE A 153 3.59 1.29 24.64
N GLU A 154 3.35 0.06 25.07
CA GLU A 154 2.14 -0.33 25.78
C GLU A 154 2.02 0.39 27.13
N THR A 155 3.08 0.41 27.93
CA THR A 155 3.14 1.12 29.21
C THR A 155 2.84 2.62 29.03
N LYS A 156 3.42 3.24 27.99
CA LYS A 156 3.20 4.65 27.68
C LYS A 156 1.77 4.93 27.23
N LEU A 157 1.15 4.05 26.44
CA LEU A 157 -0.26 4.17 26.06
C LEU A 157 -1.20 4.03 27.26
N ARG A 158 -0.99 3.02 28.11
CA ARG A 158 -1.83 2.77 29.30
C ARG A 158 -1.71 3.86 30.36
N SER A 159 -0.51 4.40 30.57
CA SER A 159 -0.26 5.47 31.55
C SER A 159 -0.79 6.85 31.13
N CYS A 160 -1.11 7.04 29.85
CA CYS A 160 -1.55 8.33 29.35
C CYS A 160 -2.99 8.68 29.77
N LYS A 161 -3.20 9.85 30.37
CA LYS A 161 -4.53 10.30 30.83
C LYS A 161 -5.44 10.88 29.74
N ASN A 162 -5.05 10.80 28.46
CA ASN A 162 -5.85 11.33 27.36
C ASN A 162 -7.20 10.59 27.26
N ALA A 163 -8.31 11.32 27.42
CA ALA A 163 -9.64 10.72 27.50
C ALA A 163 -10.07 9.99 26.21
N ALA A 164 -9.68 10.51 25.03
CA ALA A 164 -10.01 9.88 23.75
C ALA A 164 -9.26 8.54 23.59
N LEU A 165 -7.97 8.52 23.96
CA LEU A 165 -7.14 7.31 23.97
C LEU A 165 -7.72 6.27 24.93
N GLN A 166 -7.97 6.64 26.18
CA GLN A 166 -8.49 5.72 27.21
C GLN A 166 -9.85 5.11 26.86
N LYS A 167 -10.66 5.81 26.04
CA LYS A 167 -11.94 5.28 25.54
C LYS A 167 -11.78 4.18 24.48
N VAL A 168 -10.63 4.13 23.80
CA VAL A 168 -10.39 3.17 22.71
C VAL A 168 -9.47 2.02 23.07
N LEU A 169 -8.71 2.14 24.16
CA LEU A 169 -7.87 1.06 24.64
C LEU A 169 -8.68 -0.13 25.17
N PRO A 170 -8.14 -1.36 25.05
CA PRO A 170 -8.65 -2.53 25.76
C PRO A 170 -8.73 -2.26 27.27
N LYS A 171 -9.86 -2.66 27.88
CA LYS A 171 -10.04 -2.52 29.34
C LYS A 171 -9.31 -3.61 30.11
N ASP A 172 -9.21 -4.79 29.53
CA ASP A 172 -8.39 -5.86 30.08
C ASP A 172 -6.91 -5.47 29.91
N LEU A 173 -6.14 -5.55 31.00
CA LEU A 173 -4.72 -5.24 31.00
C LEU A 173 -3.87 -6.37 30.40
N SER A 174 -4.46 -7.56 30.21
CA SER A 174 -3.83 -8.68 29.53
C SER A 174 -3.99 -8.66 28.01
N GLU A 175 -4.90 -7.84 27.48
CA GLU A 175 -5.10 -7.67 26.03
C GLU A 175 -4.08 -6.67 25.47
N GLU A 176 -3.26 -7.10 24.51
CA GLU A 176 -2.30 -6.23 23.82
C GLU A 176 -3.00 -5.08 23.09
N ILE A 177 -2.32 -3.93 23.01
CA ILE A 177 -2.83 -2.78 22.28
C ILE A 177 -2.40 -2.88 20.81
N SER A 178 -3.34 -3.20 19.92
CA SER A 178 -3.12 -3.12 18.48
C SER A 178 -3.16 -1.67 18.00
N TRP A 179 -2.07 -1.23 17.40
CA TRP A 179 -1.98 0.08 16.75
C TRP A 179 -1.08 0.02 15.53
N SER A 180 -1.35 0.89 14.57
CA SER A 180 -0.58 0.98 13.34
C SER A 180 -0.09 2.37 13.03
N SER A 181 0.93 2.42 12.19
CA SER A 181 1.49 3.66 11.66
C SER A 181 1.33 3.76 10.17
N GLN A 182 0.96 4.95 9.72
CA GLN A 182 0.90 5.31 8.31
C GLN A 182 1.87 6.46 8.05
N VAL A 183 2.73 6.29 7.06
CA VAL A 183 3.53 7.38 6.51
C VAL A 183 2.77 8.02 5.35
N ILE A 184 2.81 9.34 5.26
CA ILE A 184 2.28 10.11 4.14
C ILE A 184 3.34 11.10 3.69
N TYR A 185 3.77 10.98 2.44
CA TYR A 185 4.61 12.00 1.82
C TYR A 185 3.73 13.09 1.23
N SER A 186 4.15 14.35 1.38
CA SER A 186 3.43 15.49 0.84
C SER A 186 4.37 16.52 0.24
N TRP A 187 3.89 17.25 -0.77
CA TRP A 187 4.58 18.42 -1.30
C TRP A 187 3.58 19.39 -1.92
N LYS A 188 3.94 20.67 -1.95
CA LYS A 188 3.18 21.67 -2.72
C LYS A 188 3.54 21.58 -4.19
N GLN A 189 2.53 21.52 -5.04
CA GLN A 189 2.67 21.47 -6.48
C GLN A 189 1.87 22.60 -7.13
N THR A 190 2.54 23.44 -7.91
CA THR A 190 1.88 24.38 -8.81
C THR A 190 1.74 23.76 -10.19
N PHE A 191 0.50 23.61 -10.65
CA PHE A 191 0.16 23.17 -12.00
C PHE A 191 -0.12 24.41 -12.85
N LYS A 192 0.71 24.64 -13.88
CA LYS A 192 0.55 25.82 -14.75
C LYS A 192 -0.75 25.73 -15.56
N ALA A 193 -1.41 26.88 -15.75
CA ALA A 193 -2.65 26.98 -16.52
C ALA A 193 -2.55 26.24 -17.87
N ASN A 194 -3.53 25.40 -18.19
CA ASN A 194 -3.59 24.64 -19.45
C ASN A 194 -2.35 23.79 -19.79
N ALA A 195 -1.46 23.52 -18.83
CA ALA A 195 -0.20 22.82 -19.06
C ALA A 195 -0.20 21.40 -18.46
N LEU A 196 0.77 20.60 -18.93
CA LEU A 196 1.10 19.32 -18.35
C LEU A 196 2.20 19.47 -17.30
N THR A 197 2.05 18.78 -16.18
CA THR A 197 3.06 18.60 -15.15
C THR A 197 3.37 17.11 -15.04
N ARG A 198 4.63 16.74 -15.22
CA ARG A 198 5.09 15.36 -15.08
C ARG A 198 5.54 15.12 -13.64
N VAL A 199 5.02 14.09 -13.01
CA VAL A 199 5.41 13.65 -11.66
C VAL A 199 5.83 12.19 -11.73
N GLN A 200 7.02 11.87 -11.22
CA GLN A 200 7.56 10.51 -11.29
C GLN A 200 7.94 10.00 -9.91
N HIS A 201 7.49 8.80 -9.58
CA HIS A 201 7.80 8.10 -8.34
C HIS A 201 8.66 6.89 -8.60
N GLN A 202 9.55 6.60 -7.65
CA GLN A 202 10.26 5.33 -7.60
C GLN A 202 10.48 4.92 -6.14
N TYR A 203 10.22 3.66 -5.83
CA TYR A 203 10.49 3.09 -4.51
C TYR A 203 10.57 1.56 -4.56
N ALA A 204 11.18 0.97 -3.53
CA ALA A 204 11.13 -0.46 -3.28
C ALA A 204 9.75 -0.82 -2.70
N PRO A 205 9.09 -1.87 -3.21
CA PRO A 205 7.79 -2.27 -2.69
C PRO A 205 7.85 -2.94 -1.32
N LEU A 206 6.70 -3.02 -0.66
CA LEU A 206 6.48 -4.00 0.41
C LEU A 206 6.10 -5.34 -0.23
N VAL A 207 6.94 -6.34 -0.02
CA VAL A 207 6.69 -7.72 -0.45
C VAL A 207 6.54 -8.56 0.80
N GLY A 208 5.38 -9.21 0.92
CA GLY A 208 5.13 -10.23 1.92
C GLY A 208 4.89 -11.58 1.27
N GLY A 209 4.14 -12.45 1.92
CA GLY A 209 3.85 -13.78 1.41
C GLY A 209 3.45 -14.76 2.50
N SER A 210 3.25 -16.02 2.11
CA SER A 210 3.02 -17.11 3.04
C SER A 210 3.88 -18.31 2.68
N VAL A 211 4.13 -19.16 3.67
CA VAL A 211 4.91 -20.40 3.53
C VAL A 211 4.18 -21.49 2.74
N ALA A 212 2.87 -21.37 2.58
CA ALA A 212 2.07 -22.32 1.83
C ALA A 212 0.92 -21.64 1.09
N LEU A 213 0.81 -21.95 -0.20
CA LEU A 213 -0.34 -21.61 -1.01
C LEU A 213 -1.48 -22.61 -0.77
N TYR A 214 -2.70 -22.11 -0.58
CA TYR A 214 -3.94 -22.89 -0.66
C TYR A 214 -4.82 -22.29 -1.76
N PRO A 215 -4.84 -22.85 -2.99
CA PRO A 215 -5.46 -22.19 -4.12
C PRO A 215 -6.93 -21.83 -3.91
N ASP A 216 -7.69 -22.63 -3.17
CA ASP A 216 -9.12 -22.35 -2.93
C ASP A 216 -9.34 -21.19 -1.97
N GLU A 217 -8.44 -20.99 -1.00
CA GLU A 217 -8.46 -19.87 -0.05
C GLU A 217 -8.05 -18.56 -0.73
N TYR A 218 -6.97 -18.59 -1.50
CA TYR A 218 -6.38 -17.37 -2.07
C TYR A 218 -6.92 -16.99 -3.46
N ASN A 219 -7.72 -17.86 -4.11
CA ASN A 219 -8.21 -17.64 -5.47
C ASN A 219 -9.03 -16.35 -5.60
N GLN A 220 -9.86 -16.03 -4.60
CA GLN A 220 -10.72 -14.84 -4.67
C GLN A 220 -9.89 -13.55 -4.63
N SER A 221 -8.86 -13.51 -3.78
CA SER A 221 -8.00 -12.33 -3.59
C SER A 221 -7.09 -12.06 -4.80
N TYR A 222 -6.57 -13.11 -5.45
CA TYR A 222 -5.59 -12.95 -6.54
C TYR A 222 -6.11 -13.37 -7.92
N CYS A 223 -7.40 -13.66 -8.05
CA CYS A 223 -8.06 -14.09 -9.28
C CYS A 223 -7.31 -15.22 -10.02
N MET A 224 -7.02 -16.31 -9.31
CA MET A 224 -6.25 -17.45 -9.82
C MET A 224 -6.99 -18.20 -10.94
N ASP A 225 -6.79 -17.76 -12.18
CA ASP A 225 -7.48 -18.32 -13.34
C ASP A 225 -7.12 -19.80 -13.61
N GLN A 226 -7.85 -20.43 -14.53
CA GLN A 226 -7.62 -21.83 -14.88
C GLN A 226 -6.20 -22.09 -15.40
N LYS A 227 -5.57 -21.13 -16.09
CA LYS A 227 -4.21 -21.27 -16.64
C LYS A 227 -3.17 -21.21 -15.53
N PHE A 228 -3.32 -20.30 -14.57
CA PHE A 228 -2.49 -20.19 -13.39
C PHE A 228 -2.57 -21.47 -12.55
N LYS A 229 -3.79 -21.94 -12.25
CA LYS A 229 -4.02 -23.20 -11.53
C LYS A 229 -3.44 -24.41 -12.27
N ALA A 230 -3.54 -24.46 -13.61
CA ALA A 230 -2.91 -25.51 -14.41
C ALA A 230 -1.38 -25.44 -14.36
N GLY A 231 -0.80 -24.23 -14.38
CA GLY A 231 0.63 -24.00 -14.20
C GLY A 231 1.13 -24.52 -12.84
N LEU A 232 0.41 -24.22 -11.76
CA LEU A 232 0.72 -24.72 -10.41
C LEU A 232 0.69 -26.25 -10.36
N ARG A 233 -0.33 -26.89 -10.93
CA ARG A 233 -0.43 -28.36 -11.02
C ARG A 233 0.74 -28.96 -11.79
N LYS A 234 1.06 -28.41 -12.97
CA LYS A 234 2.15 -28.88 -13.81
C LYS A 234 3.51 -28.82 -13.10
N ALA A 235 3.73 -27.77 -12.30
CA ALA A 235 4.95 -27.57 -11.54
C ALA A 235 4.96 -28.25 -10.15
N LYS A 236 3.85 -28.88 -9.74
CA LYS A 236 3.65 -29.39 -8.37
C LYS A 236 3.83 -28.31 -7.29
N SER A 237 3.47 -27.05 -7.59
CA SER A 237 3.60 -25.87 -6.71
C SER A 237 2.30 -25.45 -6.03
N GLN A 238 1.29 -26.33 -5.95
CA GLN A 238 -0.01 -25.98 -5.38
C GLN A 238 0.03 -25.60 -3.90
N HIS A 239 1.06 -26.04 -3.17
CA HIS A 239 1.32 -25.70 -1.77
C HIS A 239 2.68 -25.02 -1.58
N ALA A 240 3.25 -24.46 -2.65
CA ALA A 240 4.54 -23.78 -2.58
C ALA A 240 4.42 -22.48 -1.75
N PRO A 241 5.51 -22.03 -1.12
CA PRO A 241 5.60 -20.66 -0.62
C PRO A 241 5.34 -19.68 -1.75
N PHE A 242 4.73 -18.54 -1.42
CA PHE A 242 4.48 -17.47 -2.37
C PHE A 242 4.88 -16.13 -1.80
N GLN A 243 5.11 -15.17 -2.70
CA GLN A 243 5.26 -13.76 -2.36
C GLN A 243 4.05 -12.98 -2.87
N ALA A 244 3.66 -11.93 -2.15
CA ALA A 244 2.54 -11.10 -2.55
C ALA A 244 2.84 -9.61 -2.34
N LEU A 245 2.15 -8.79 -3.13
CA LEU A 245 2.26 -7.34 -3.11
C LEU A 245 0.91 -6.71 -3.44
N GLY A 246 0.54 -5.69 -2.68
CA GLY A 246 -0.62 -4.85 -2.97
C GLY A 246 -0.22 -3.47 -3.52
N TYR A 247 -1.10 -2.86 -4.32
CA TYR A 247 -0.96 -1.50 -4.83
C TYR A 247 -2.34 -0.83 -4.96
N ILE A 248 -2.51 0.41 -4.46
CA ILE A 248 -3.77 1.13 -4.65
C ILE A 248 -3.92 1.60 -6.08
N LEU A 249 -5.11 1.43 -6.64
CA LEU A 249 -5.51 2.21 -7.81
C LEU A 249 -6.70 3.12 -7.53
N LYS A 250 -7.57 2.79 -6.56
CA LYS A 250 -8.85 3.50 -6.35
C LYS A 250 -8.71 5.00 -6.12
N THR A 251 -7.65 5.48 -5.46
CA THR A 251 -7.48 6.93 -5.23
C THR A 251 -7.14 7.71 -6.50
N GLY A 252 -6.74 7.05 -7.59
CA GLY A 252 -6.65 7.67 -8.92
C GLY A 252 -7.99 8.21 -9.44
N ALA A 253 -9.12 7.78 -8.86
CA ALA A 253 -10.45 8.32 -9.16
C ALA A 253 -10.77 9.66 -8.46
N ASN A 254 -9.86 10.21 -7.65
CA ASN A 254 -10.07 11.50 -6.97
C ASN A 254 -9.78 12.72 -7.87
N TRP A 255 -9.22 12.53 -9.06
CA TRP A 255 -8.91 13.60 -10.00
C TRP A 255 -10.12 13.99 -10.88
N ALA A 256 -10.01 15.12 -11.58
CA ALA A 256 -11.16 15.78 -12.22
C ALA A 256 -11.91 14.94 -13.26
N LYS A 257 -11.23 13.96 -13.85
CA LYS A 257 -11.74 13.09 -14.92
C LYS A 257 -11.13 11.69 -14.77
N PRO A 258 -11.72 10.67 -15.42
CA PRO A 258 -11.05 9.39 -15.61
C PRO A 258 -9.64 9.55 -16.15
N ILE A 259 -8.76 8.60 -15.84
CA ILE A 259 -7.38 8.58 -16.32
C ILE A 259 -7.43 8.40 -17.83
N GLN A 260 -7.02 9.42 -18.59
CA GLN A 260 -7.18 9.41 -20.05
C GLN A 260 -6.40 8.24 -20.66
N ASP A 261 -5.14 8.10 -20.26
CA ASP A 261 -4.22 7.07 -20.73
C ASP A 261 -3.62 6.30 -19.55
N PHE A 262 -4.07 5.06 -19.32
CA PHE A 262 -3.54 4.21 -18.25
C PHE A 262 -2.74 3.05 -18.84
N LYS A 263 -1.54 2.82 -18.31
CA LYS A 263 -0.71 1.66 -18.63
C LYS A 263 -0.15 1.07 -17.35
N LEU A 264 -0.36 -0.23 -17.18
CA LEU A 264 0.22 -1.02 -16.10
C LEU A 264 1.10 -2.11 -16.68
N THR A 265 2.33 -2.21 -16.20
CA THR A 265 3.27 -3.29 -16.50
C THR A 265 3.61 -4.02 -15.21
N ILE A 266 3.31 -5.31 -15.13
CA ILE A 266 3.69 -6.19 -14.02
C ILE A 266 4.82 -7.10 -14.49
N GLU A 267 5.90 -7.13 -13.72
CA GLU A 267 7.05 -8.00 -13.92
C GLU A 267 7.17 -9.02 -12.78
N ARG A 268 7.34 -10.29 -13.15
CA ARG A 268 7.69 -11.40 -12.25
C ARG A 268 9.14 -11.82 -12.45
N ASP A 269 9.74 -12.53 -11.50
CA ASP A 269 11.05 -13.14 -11.72
C ASP A 269 10.95 -14.34 -12.68
N ALA A 270 12.09 -14.72 -13.25
CA ALA A 270 12.19 -15.96 -14.01
C ALA A 270 11.87 -17.17 -13.12
N GLY A 271 11.14 -18.16 -13.66
CA GLY A 271 10.72 -19.33 -12.88
C GLY A 271 9.56 -19.06 -11.90
N GLU A 272 8.83 -17.95 -12.06
CA GLU A 272 7.61 -17.69 -11.28
C GLU A 272 6.35 -17.80 -12.14
N LEU A 273 5.23 -18.09 -11.50
CA LEU A 273 3.88 -17.76 -11.96
C LEU A 273 3.41 -16.46 -11.30
N VAL A 274 2.57 -15.69 -11.99
CA VAL A 274 1.97 -14.47 -11.45
C VAL A 274 0.46 -14.49 -11.67
N SER A 275 -0.32 -14.04 -10.69
CA SER A 275 -1.78 -13.84 -10.79
C SER A 275 -2.19 -12.55 -10.08
N PHE A 276 -3.23 -11.90 -10.59
CA PHE A 276 -3.81 -10.70 -10.02
C PHE A 276 -5.21 -10.47 -10.62
N CYS A 277 -6.05 -9.75 -9.89
CA CYS A 277 -7.39 -9.40 -10.37
C CYS A 277 -7.34 -8.24 -11.38
N TRP A 278 -7.74 -8.52 -12.62
CA TRP A 278 -7.90 -7.50 -13.67
C TRP A 278 -9.07 -7.86 -14.58
N ALA A 279 -10.01 -6.94 -14.78
CA ALA A 279 -11.20 -7.18 -15.60
C ALA A 279 -10.92 -7.08 -17.12
N GLY A 280 -9.91 -6.28 -17.50
CA GLY A 280 -9.54 -6.05 -18.89
C GLY A 280 -8.63 -7.12 -19.48
N LYS A 281 -8.06 -6.85 -20.66
CA LYS A 281 -7.14 -7.78 -21.32
C LYS A 281 -5.74 -7.66 -20.73
N VAL A 282 -5.18 -8.78 -20.31
CA VAL A 282 -3.76 -8.91 -19.91
C VAL A 282 -2.94 -9.40 -21.10
N LYS A 283 -2.01 -8.59 -21.59
CA LYS A 283 -1.10 -8.95 -22.68
C LYS A 283 0.27 -9.34 -22.13
N LYS A 284 0.70 -10.59 -22.34
CA LYS A 284 2.10 -10.97 -22.09
C LYS A 284 2.99 -10.34 -23.17
N ILE A 285 3.92 -9.48 -22.78
CA ILE A 285 4.81 -8.73 -23.70
C ILE A 285 6.24 -9.26 -23.72
N SER A 286 6.64 -10.04 -22.72
CA SER A 286 7.92 -10.77 -22.68
C SER A 286 7.78 -12.06 -21.86
N ALA A 287 8.87 -12.80 -21.63
CA ALA A 287 8.86 -13.99 -20.79
C ALA A 287 8.38 -13.71 -19.34
N THR A 288 8.63 -12.50 -18.84
CA THR A 288 8.43 -12.07 -17.45
C THR A 288 7.47 -10.88 -17.30
N GLN A 289 7.10 -10.19 -18.37
CA GLN A 289 6.28 -8.97 -18.29
C GLN A 289 4.90 -9.12 -18.90
N PHE A 290 3.92 -8.54 -18.20
CA PHE A 290 2.51 -8.49 -18.55
C PHE A 290 2.04 -7.05 -18.54
N GLN A 291 1.28 -6.64 -19.55
CA GLN A 291 0.85 -5.27 -19.74
C GLN A 291 -0.67 -5.17 -19.92
N MET A 292 -1.22 -4.14 -19.29
CA MET A 292 -2.62 -3.73 -19.42
C MET A 292 -2.63 -2.26 -19.83
N VAL A 293 -3.44 -1.94 -20.83
CA VAL A 293 -3.60 -0.57 -21.35
C VAL A 293 -5.10 -0.27 -21.40
N GLU A 294 -5.49 0.83 -20.76
CA GLU A 294 -6.87 1.28 -20.70
C GLU A 294 -6.95 2.75 -21.12
N LYS A 295 -8.10 3.16 -21.66
CA LYS A 295 -8.41 4.56 -21.98
C LYS A 295 -9.61 5.01 -21.17
N ASN A 296 -9.59 6.26 -20.69
CA ASN A 296 -10.64 6.82 -19.82
C ASN A 296 -10.92 5.91 -18.61
N PHE A 297 -9.85 5.39 -18.00
CA PHE A 297 -9.91 4.40 -16.95
C PHE A 297 -10.36 5.02 -15.63
N VAL A 298 -11.35 4.41 -14.99
CA VAL A 298 -11.75 4.70 -13.62
C VAL A 298 -11.39 3.49 -12.77
N PRO A 299 -10.35 3.57 -11.93
CA PRO A 299 -9.99 2.47 -11.06
C PRO A 299 -11.12 2.14 -10.09
N LYS A 300 -11.60 0.89 -10.11
CA LYS A 300 -12.68 0.40 -9.23
C LYS A 300 -12.20 -0.52 -8.12
N GLN A 301 -10.97 -1.01 -8.22
CA GLN A 301 -10.37 -1.93 -7.27
C GLN A 301 -8.87 -1.64 -7.17
N ASP A 302 -8.29 -2.03 -6.05
CA ASP A 302 -6.84 -2.03 -5.87
C ASP A 302 -6.28 -3.32 -6.49
N LEU A 303 -4.96 -3.40 -6.58
CA LEU A 303 -4.26 -4.57 -7.09
C LEU A 303 -3.74 -5.38 -5.91
N ASP A 304 -4.00 -6.67 -5.96
CA ASP A 304 -3.32 -7.69 -5.18
C ASP A 304 -2.65 -8.66 -6.16
N ILE A 305 -1.33 -8.80 -6.03
CA ILE A 305 -0.50 -9.58 -6.95
C ILE A 305 0.18 -10.70 -6.18
N ILE A 306 0.04 -11.93 -6.66
CA ILE A 306 0.73 -13.09 -6.12
C ILE A 306 1.80 -13.59 -7.10
N PHE A 307 2.96 -13.96 -6.55
CA PHE A 307 4.09 -14.55 -7.24
C PHE A 307 4.39 -15.91 -6.63
N VAL A 308 4.40 -16.97 -7.43
CA VAL A 308 4.64 -18.34 -6.97
C VAL A 308 5.82 -18.92 -7.73
N HIS A 309 6.90 -19.24 -7.02
CA HIS A 309 8.01 -19.95 -7.62
C HIS A 309 7.57 -21.35 -8.08
N VAL A 310 7.89 -21.66 -9.33
CA VAL A 310 7.70 -22.98 -9.91
C VAL A 310 9.07 -23.63 -10.05
N LYS A 311 9.27 -24.76 -9.37
CA LYS A 311 10.46 -25.57 -9.59
C LYS A 311 10.43 -26.03 -11.06
N SER A 312 11.41 -25.58 -11.85
CA SER A 312 11.69 -26.20 -13.13
C SER A 312 12.02 -27.66 -12.84
N GLY A 313 11.28 -28.59 -13.44
CA GLY A 313 11.62 -30.02 -13.36
C GLY A 313 12.86 -30.28 -14.22
N LEU A 314 14.04 -29.92 -13.70
CA LEU A 314 15.38 -30.22 -14.16
C LEU A 314 16.34 -29.71 -13.07
N ASP A 315 16.39 -30.46 -11.96
CA ASP A 315 17.56 -30.62 -11.09
C ASP A 315 17.67 -32.12 -10.82
#